data_AF-J3E008-F1
#
_entry.id   AF-J3E008-F1
#
_cell.length_a   1.000
_cell.length_b   1.000
_cell.length_c   1.000
_cell.angle_alpha   90.00
_cell.angle_beta   90.00
_cell.angle_gamma   90.00
#
_symmetry.space_group_name_H-M   'P 1'
#
loop_
_entity.id
_entity.type
_entity.pdbx_description
1 polymer ?
#
loop_
_entity_poly.entity_id
_entity_poly.type
_entity_poly.pdbx_seq_one_letter_code
_entity_poly.pdbx_strand_id
1 'polypeptide(L)'
;MRHRGAQFWLWTDARLPLHIHEEVLGDGVQVEVRARVSHEGVTQVFIGVYDEHGILMGEEFHDRGRDVPYCAALEWGAQRARDMVADTQAFVAPHRVQLTLGTVITDESVLALRRMEMSEHERFKLSCEDAWSEYLAAKAAMLNLMRAPKVDPKVWADHKERLKQAIDRRVCVQRTYLR
;
A
#
# COMPACT_ATOMS: atom_id res chain seq x y z
N MET A 1 -1.88 -12.21 12.65
CA MET A 1 -3.18 -11.75 13.21
C MET A 1 -3.68 -10.67 12.25
N ARG A 2 -4.95 -10.68 11.84
CA ARG A 2 -5.45 -9.74 10.81
C ARG A 2 -5.69 -8.35 11.43
N HIS A 3 -5.20 -7.29 10.78
CA HIS A 3 -5.42 -5.90 11.17
C HIS A 3 -6.77 -5.42 10.62
N ARG A 4 -7.79 -5.35 11.48
CA ARG A 4 -9.17 -4.99 11.09
C ARG A 4 -9.33 -3.50 10.83
N GLY A 5 -10.03 -3.17 9.74
CA GLY A 5 -10.41 -1.81 9.39
C GLY A 5 -11.74 -1.36 10.00
N ALA A 6 -12.15 -0.13 9.67
CA ALA A 6 -13.38 0.46 10.19
C ALA A 6 -14.64 -0.26 9.68
N GLN A 7 -14.63 -0.77 8.45
CA GLN A 7 -15.77 -1.47 7.84
C GLN A 7 -16.11 -2.73 8.65
N PHE A 8 -15.10 -3.48 9.09
CA PHE A 8 -15.30 -4.64 9.97
C PHE A 8 -16.03 -4.26 11.27
N TRP A 9 -15.59 -3.19 11.93
CA TRP A 9 -16.16 -2.77 13.22
C TRP A 9 -17.56 -2.17 13.09
N LEU A 10 -17.85 -1.49 11.98
CA LEU A 10 -19.19 -1.00 11.68
C LEU A 10 -20.16 -2.14 11.36
N TRP A 11 -19.66 -3.18 10.70
CA TRP A 11 -20.48 -4.31 10.33
C TRP A 11 -20.68 -5.27 11.51
N THR A 12 -19.66 -5.62 12.28
CA THR A 12 -19.73 -6.72 13.27
C THR A 12 -20.86 -6.58 14.29
N ASP A 13 -21.59 -7.68 14.54
CA ASP A 13 -22.61 -7.79 15.57
C ASP A 13 -22.54 -9.20 16.18
N ALA A 14 -22.16 -9.28 17.45
CA ALA A 14 -21.96 -10.55 18.15
C ALA A 14 -23.28 -11.28 18.48
N ARG A 15 -24.43 -10.63 18.32
CA ARG A 15 -25.75 -11.20 18.64
C ARG A 15 -26.35 -11.99 17.48
N LEU A 16 -25.82 -11.80 16.27
CA LEU A 16 -26.32 -12.44 15.06
C LEU A 16 -25.47 -13.67 14.72
N PRO A 17 -26.10 -14.83 14.44
CA PRO A 17 -25.38 -15.96 13.88
C PRO A 17 -24.69 -15.57 12.57
N LEU A 18 -23.45 -16.03 12.41
CA LEU A 18 -22.64 -15.70 11.25
C LEU A 18 -22.04 -16.96 10.63
N HIS A 19 -21.91 -16.94 9.31
CA HIS A 19 -21.22 -17.94 8.52
C HIS A 19 -19.94 -17.34 7.95
N ILE A 20 -18.86 -18.11 7.95
CA ILE A 20 -17.54 -17.66 7.50
C ILE A 20 -17.09 -18.52 6.34
N HIS A 21 -16.54 -17.88 5.33
CA HIS A 21 -15.70 -18.50 4.31
C HIS A 21 -14.32 -17.83 4.37
N GLU A 22 -13.27 -18.62 4.54
CA GLU A 22 -11.90 -18.14 4.47
C GLU A 22 -11.16 -18.90 3.37
N GLU A 23 -10.37 -18.18 2.59
CA GLU A 23 -9.46 -18.76 1.61
C GLU A 23 -8.11 -18.04 1.62
N VAL A 24 -7.07 -18.74 1.20
CA VAL A 24 -5.74 -18.17 0.96
C VAL A 24 -5.43 -18.37 -0.51
N LEU A 25 -5.17 -17.27 -1.21
CA LEU A 25 -4.85 -17.25 -2.63
C LEU A 25 -3.39 -17.68 -2.86
N GLY A 26 -3.03 -17.97 -4.11
CA GLY A 26 -1.71 -18.50 -4.46
C GLY A 26 -0.52 -17.58 -4.16
N ASP A 27 -0.77 -16.27 -4.01
CA ASP A 27 0.19 -15.24 -3.64
C ASP A 27 0.26 -14.98 -2.12
N GLY A 28 -0.45 -15.78 -1.31
CA GLY A 28 -0.48 -15.65 0.15
C GLY A 28 -1.52 -14.63 0.66
N VAL A 29 -2.23 -13.95 -0.23
CA VAL A 29 -3.34 -13.06 0.12
C VAL A 29 -4.44 -13.86 0.82
N GLN A 30 -4.87 -13.36 1.97
CA GLN A 30 -5.91 -13.97 2.80
C GLN A 30 -7.24 -13.27 2.56
N VAL A 31 -8.25 -14.04 2.20
CA VAL A 31 -9.62 -13.58 2.00
C VAL A 31 -10.50 -14.11 3.12
N GLU A 32 -11.31 -13.23 3.69
CA GLU A 32 -12.31 -13.58 4.68
C GLU A 32 -13.64 -12.97 4.28
N VAL A 33 -14.63 -13.83 4.09
CA VAL A 33 -16.00 -13.46 3.77
C VAL A 33 -16.89 -13.93 4.90
N ARG A 34 -17.71 -13.03 5.42
CA ARG A 34 -18.67 -13.34 6.47
C ARG A 34 -20.06 -13.01 6.00
N ALA A 35 -21.01 -13.91 6.18
CA ALA A 35 -22.42 -13.67 5.89
C ALA A 35 -23.25 -13.82 7.16
N ARG A 36 -24.30 -13.00 7.27
CA ARG A 36 -25.30 -13.09 8.36
C ARG A 36 -26.65 -12.61 7.87
N VAL A 37 -27.68 -12.85 8.67
CA VAL A 37 -29.00 -12.26 8.46
C VAL A 37 -29.23 -11.20 9.54
N SER A 38 -29.60 -9.99 9.13
CA SER A 38 -29.92 -8.90 10.05
C SER A 38 -31.22 -9.19 10.83
N HIS A 39 -31.49 -8.42 11.88
CA HIS A 39 -32.77 -8.49 12.59
C HIS A 39 -33.99 -8.22 11.69
N GLU A 40 -33.80 -7.48 10.60
CA GLU A 40 -34.84 -7.22 9.62
C GLU A 40 -34.98 -8.35 8.60
N GLY A 41 -34.19 -9.42 8.70
CA GLY A 41 -34.22 -10.53 7.74
C GLY A 41 -33.45 -10.26 6.45
N VAL A 42 -32.60 -9.23 6.40
CA VAL A 42 -31.76 -8.92 5.23
C VAL A 42 -30.46 -9.71 5.33
N THR A 43 -30.10 -10.47 4.30
CA THR A 43 -28.80 -11.12 4.23
C THR A 43 -27.73 -10.07 3.96
N GLN A 44 -26.75 -9.99 4.85
CA GLN A 44 -25.62 -9.07 4.77
C GLN A 44 -24.33 -9.88 4.60
N VAL A 45 -23.37 -9.31 3.88
CA VAL A 45 -22.06 -9.90 3.67
C VAL A 45 -20.98 -8.87 3.97
N PHE A 46 -19.93 -9.30 4.66
CA PHE A 46 -18.69 -8.57 4.85
C PHE A 46 -17.57 -9.29 4.13
N ILE A 47 -16.65 -8.52 3.56
CA ILE A 47 -15.50 -9.00 2.79
C ILE A 47 -14.27 -8.28 3.32
N GLY A 48 -13.26 -9.04 3.73
CA GLY A 48 -11.95 -8.53 4.12
C GLY A 48 -10.86 -9.22 3.31
N VAL A 49 -9.97 -8.41 2.73
CA VAL A 49 -8.79 -8.86 2.00
C VAL A 49 -7.54 -8.37 2.74
N TYR A 50 -6.65 -9.30 3.05
CA TYR A 50 -5.44 -9.05 3.82
C TYR A 50 -4.23 -9.66 3.13
N ASP A 51 -3.06 -9.05 3.28
CA ASP A 51 -1.82 -9.64 2.76
C ASP A 51 -1.39 -10.87 3.58
N GLU A 52 -0.27 -11.49 3.18
CA GLU A 52 0.29 -12.66 3.86
C GLU A 52 0.66 -12.41 5.34
N HIS A 53 0.90 -11.15 5.71
CA HIS A 53 1.20 -10.72 7.08
C HIS A 53 -0.06 -10.34 7.88
N GLY A 54 -1.23 -10.30 7.23
CA GLY A 54 -2.50 -9.89 7.82
C GLY A 54 -2.71 -8.38 7.83
N ILE A 55 -1.93 -7.60 7.06
CA ILE A 55 -2.16 -6.17 6.84
C ILE A 55 -3.35 -5.99 5.91
N LEU A 56 -4.16 -4.98 6.20
CA LEU A 56 -5.37 -4.71 5.43
C LEU A 56 -5.06 -4.22 4.02
N MET A 57 -5.61 -4.93 3.02
CA MET A 57 -5.61 -4.49 1.61
C MET A 57 -6.94 -3.83 1.22
N GLY A 58 -8.07 -4.36 1.72
CA GLY A 58 -9.39 -3.76 1.47
C GLY A 58 -10.51 -4.42 2.29
N GLU A 59 -11.52 -3.65 2.67
CA GLU A 59 -12.74 -4.15 3.32
C GLU A 59 -13.98 -3.53 2.66
N GLU A 60 -15.02 -4.34 2.52
CA GLU A 60 -16.35 -3.92 2.07
C GLU A 60 -17.43 -4.66 2.86
N PHE A 61 -18.62 -4.07 2.98
CA PHE A 61 -19.82 -4.81 3.35
C PHE A 61 -21.01 -4.40 2.50
N HIS A 62 -21.95 -5.33 2.30
CA HIS A 62 -23.06 -5.17 1.39
C HIS A 62 -24.33 -5.84 1.94
N ASP A 63 -25.48 -5.21 1.68
CA ASP A 63 -26.79 -5.82 1.85
C ASP A 63 -27.17 -6.55 0.56
N ARG A 64 -27.44 -7.86 0.66
CA ARG A 64 -27.78 -8.74 -0.49
C ARG A 64 -29.28 -8.92 -0.70
N GLY A 65 -30.10 -8.55 0.29
CA GLY A 65 -31.55 -8.65 0.24
C GLY A 65 -32.13 -9.78 1.11
N ARG A 66 -33.45 -9.83 1.23
CA ARG A 66 -34.17 -10.74 2.15
C ARG A 66 -34.26 -12.18 1.67
N ASP A 67 -34.27 -12.39 0.36
CA ASP A 67 -34.46 -13.72 -0.25
C ASP A 67 -33.15 -14.39 -0.69
N VAL A 68 -32.01 -13.76 -0.39
CA VAL A 68 -30.70 -14.31 -0.76
C VAL A 68 -30.21 -15.25 0.35
N PRO A 69 -29.96 -16.54 0.05
CA PRO A 69 -29.42 -17.45 1.05
C PRO A 69 -27.97 -17.11 1.36
N TYR A 70 -27.53 -17.40 2.60
CA TYR A 70 -26.17 -17.07 3.05
C TYR A 70 -25.08 -17.74 2.20
N CYS A 71 -25.31 -18.95 1.66
CA CYS A 71 -24.34 -19.64 0.80
C CYS A 71 -24.09 -18.84 -0.50
N ALA A 72 -25.14 -18.36 -1.15
CA ALA A 72 -25.02 -17.50 -2.33
C ALA A 72 -24.37 -16.16 -2.00
N ALA A 73 -24.62 -15.61 -0.80
CA ALA A 73 -23.95 -14.39 -0.35
C ALA A 73 -22.45 -14.61 -0.09
N LEU A 74 -22.06 -15.76 0.47
CA LEU A 74 -20.66 -16.13 0.66
C LEU A 74 -19.93 -16.37 -0.67
N GLU A 75 -20.55 -17.10 -1.60
CA GLU A 75 -20.00 -17.33 -2.94
C GLU A 75 -19.79 -16.00 -3.70
N TRP A 76 -20.80 -15.12 -3.64
CA TRP A 76 -20.70 -13.79 -4.21
C TRP A 76 -19.58 -12.97 -3.54
N GLY A 77 -19.48 -13.01 -2.21
CA GLY A 77 -18.45 -12.29 -1.47
C GLY A 77 -17.03 -12.80 -1.78
N ALA A 78 -16.87 -14.12 -1.98
CA ALA A 78 -15.60 -14.71 -2.39
C ALA A 78 -15.21 -14.26 -3.80
N GLN A 79 -16.17 -14.23 -4.73
CA GLN A 79 -15.92 -13.69 -6.07
C GLN A 79 -15.54 -12.20 -6.02
N ARG A 80 -16.29 -11.40 -5.26
CA ARG A 80 -16.01 -9.97 -5.09
C ARG A 80 -14.64 -9.72 -4.47
N ALA A 81 -14.22 -10.54 -3.50
CA ALA A 81 -12.87 -10.46 -2.93
C ALA A 81 -11.78 -10.70 -3.99
N ARG A 82 -11.96 -11.68 -4.88
CA ARG A 82 -11.02 -11.93 -5.98
C ARG A 82 -10.99 -10.77 -6.97
N ASP A 83 -12.15 -10.15 -7.25
CA ASP A 83 -12.21 -8.96 -8.09
C ASP A 83 -11.43 -7.79 -7.43
N MET A 84 -11.58 -7.58 -6.11
CA MET A 84 -10.81 -6.57 -5.37
C MET A 84 -9.29 -6.81 -5.44
N VAL A 85 -8.87 -8.07 -5.33
CA VAL A 85 -7.46 -8.45 -5.48
C VAL A 85 -6.98 -8.17 -6.90
N ALA A 86 -7.77 -8.53 -7.92
CA ALA A 86 -7.43 -8.29 -9.32
C ALA A 86 -7.33 -6.79 -9.64
N ASP A 87 -8.23 -5.96 -9.09
CA ASP A 87 -8.22 -4.49 -9.24
C ASP A 87 -6.99 -3.86 -8.56
N THR A 88 -6.49 -4.48 -7.48
CA THR A 88 -5.33 -4.00 -6.73
C THR A 88 -4.00 -4.51 -7.32
N GLN A 89 -4.00 -5.66 -7.98
CA GLN A 89 -2.81 -6.19 -8.65
C GLN A 89 -2.47 -5.32 -9.86
N ALA A 90 -1.32 -4.64 -9.78
CA ALA A 90 -0.73 -4.00 -10.94
C ALA A 90 -0.58 -5.05 -12.06
N PHE A 91 -1.01 -4.73 -13.29
CA PHE A 91 -0.86 -5.61 -14.44
C PHE A 91 0.56 -6.17 -14.54
N VAL A 92 0.73 -7.47 -14.30
CA VAL A 92 1.99 -8.19 -14.50
C VAL A 92 1.87 -8.98 -15.80
N ALA A 93 2.51 -8.49 -16.86
CA ALA A 93 2.56 -9.22 -18.12
C ALA A 93 3.23 -10.60 -17.89
N PRO A 94 2.61 -11.72 -18.33
CA PRO A 94 2.98 -13.09 -17.92
C PRO A 94 4.33 -13.60 -18.45
N HIS A 95 5.16 -12.75 -19.05
CA HIS A 95 6.40 -13.11 -19.72
C HIS A 95 7.61 -12.21 -19.36
N ARG A 96 7.58 -11.47 -18.25
CA ARG A 96 8.75 -10.66 -17.87
C ARG A 96 9.16 -10.89 -16.42
N VAL A 97 10.37 -11.43 -16.24
CA VAL A 97 11.16 -11.26 -15.03
C VAL A 97 11.15 -9.76 -14.70
N GLN A 98 10.56 -9.39 -13.56
CA GLN A 98 10.57 -8.02 -13.07
C GLN A 98 12.00 -7.64 -12.70
N LEU A 99 12.73 -7.11 -13.68
CA LEU A 99 13.99 -6.38 -13.51
C LEU A 99 13.82 -4.89 -13.83
N THR A 100 12.61 -4.37 -13.71
CA THR A 100 12.35 -2.96 -14.01
C THR A 100 12.01 -2.24 -12.71
N LEU A 101 13.00 -1.49 -12.19
CA LEU A 101 12.73 -0.13 -11.73
C LEU A 101 11.63 0.43 -12.64
N GLY A 102 10.47 0.81 -12.08
CA GLY A 102 9.36 1.33 -12.86
C GLY A 102 9.86 2.34 -13.89
N THR A 103 9.36 2.27 -15.13
CA THR A 103 9.78 3.17 -16.21
C THR A 103 9.79 4.59 -15.66
N VAL A 104 10.97 5.22 -15.64
CA VAL A 104 11.12 6.64 -15.30
C VAL A 104 10.07 7.36 -16.13
N ILE A 105 9.07 7.94 -15.48
CA ILE A 105 8.06 8.74 -16.15
C ILE A 105 8.81 10.00 -16.59
N THR A 106 9.30 9.99 -17.82
CA THR A 106 10.03 11.13 -18.40
C THR A 106 9.07 12.20 -18.90
N ASP A 107 7.80 11.85 -19.07
CA ASP A 107 6.76 12.75 -19.54
C ASP A 107 6.33 13.70 -18.41
N GLU A 108 6.66 14.98 -18.59
CA GLU A 108 6.43 16.04 -17.60
C GLU A 108 4.94 16.29 -17.35
N SER A 109 4.09 16.11 -18.36
CA SER A 109 2.63 16.22 -18.26
C SER A 109 2.01 15.08 -17.45
N VAL A 110 2.47 13.84 -17.64
CA VAL A 110 2.01 12.70 -16.85
C VAL A 110 2.50 12.81 -15.40
N LEU A 111 3.74 13.28 -15.17
CA LEU A 111 4.22 13.62 -13.83
C LEU A 111 3.38 14.73 -13.18
N ALA A 112 2.98 15.75 -13.94
CA ALA A 112 2.16 16.85 -13.46
C ALA A 112 0.74 16.41 -13.09
N LEU A 113 0.08 15.59 -13.92
CA LEU A 113 -1.25 15.05 -13.62
C LEU A 113 -1.24 14.17 -12.37
N ARG A 114 -0.25 13.27 -12.25
CA ARG A 114 -0.07 12.46 -11.04
C ARG A 114 0.20 13.31 -9.81
N ARG A 115 0.98 14.38 -9.96
CA ARG A 115 1.18 15.37 -8.89
C ARG A 115 -0.14 16.05 -8.54
N MET A 116 -0.97 16.45 -9.52
CA MET A 116 -2.25 17.13 -9.28
C MET A 116 -3.28 16.27 -8.55
N GLU A 117 -3.35 14.97 -8.84
CA GLU A 117 -4.29 14.03 -8.21
C GLU A 117 -3.89 13.60 -6.78
N MET A 118 -2.61 13.77 -6.40
CA MET A 118 -2.15 13.44 -5.04
C MET A 118 -2.59 14.49 -4.02
N SER A 119 -3.05 14.00 -2.87
CA SER A 119 -3.26 14.80 -1.67
C SER A 119 -1.95 15.42 -1.18
N GLU A 120 -2.02 16.50 -0.40
CA GLU A 120 -0.83 17.12 0.21
C GLU A 120 -0.04 16.14 1.08
N HIS A 121 -0.75 15.20 1.74
CA HIS A 121 -0.14 14.15 2.54
C HIS A 121 0.69 13.18 1.70
N GLU A 122 0.18 12.73 0.56
CA GLU A 122 0.89 11.80 -0.34
C GLU A 122 2.10 12.47 -0.99
N ARG A 123 1.96 13.74 -1.43
CA ARG A 123 3.09 14.54 -1.94
C ARG A 123 4.17 14.69 -0.89
N PHE A 124 3.77 14.93 0.37
CA PHE A 124 4.70 15.07 1.48
C PHE A 124 5.42 13.75 1.79
N LYS A 125 4.70 12.63 1.82
CA LYS A 125 5.28 11.30 2.04
C LYS A 125 6.33 10.99 0.99
N LEU A 126 6.01 11.22 -0.28
CA LEU A 126 6.94 11.00 -1.39
C LEU A 126 8.18 11.91 -1.30
N SER A 127 7.99 13.19 -0.98
CA SER A 127 9.09 14.15 -0.77
C SER A 127 10.01 13.73 0.40
N CYS A 128 9.43 13.19 1.48
CA CYS A 128 10.18 12.63 2.60
C CYS A 128 11.01 11.40 2.19
N GLU A 129 10.40 10.48 1.44
CA GLU A 129 11.04 9.25 0.96
C GLU A 129 12.18 9.58 -0.02
N ASP A 130 11.98 10.53 -0.93
CA ASP A 130 12.99 11.01 -1.87
C ASP A 130 14.17 11.65 -1.11
N ALA A 131 13.91 12.56 -0.18
CA ALA A 131 14.95 13.23 0.59
C ALA A 131 15.73 12.24 1.49
N TRP A 132 15.06 11.21 2.02
CA TRP A 132 15.70 10.14 2.77
C TRP A 132 16.60 9.27 1.89
N SER A 133 16.13 8.91 0.69
CA SER A 133 16.88 8.14 -0.29
C SER A 133 18.13 8.88 -0.77
N GLU A 134 18.01 10.18 -1.07
CA GLU A 134 19.15 11.06 -1.41
C GLU A 134 20.20 11.08 -0.28
N TYR A 135 19.76 11.21 0.97
CA TYR A 135 20.64 11.17 2.14
C TYR A 135 21.36 9.83 2.27
N LEU A 136 20.65 8.70 2.16
CA LEU A 136 21.24 7.37 2.26
C LEU A 136 22.27 7.13 1.15
N ALA A 137 21.98 7.55 -0.08
CA ALA A 137 22.90 7.46 -1.20
C ALA A 137 24.16 8.31 -0.98
N ALA A 138 24.01 9.56 -0.54
CA ALA A 138 25.14 10.44 -0.24
C ALA A 138 25.98 9.92 0.93
N LYS A 139 25.35 9.39 1.99
CA LYS A 139 26.01 8.76 3.13
C LYS A 139 26.80 7.53 2.71
N ALA A 140 26.19 6.64 1.92
CA ALA A 140 26.84 5.44 1.41
C ALA A 140 28.05 5.79 0.53
N ALA A 141 27.90 6.77 -0.36
CA ALA A 141 29.00 7.26 -1.21
C ALA A 141 30.16 7.82 -0.36
N MET A 142 29.85 8.61 0.67
CA MET A 142 30.86 9.15 1.60
C MET A 142 31.57 8.04 2.39
N LEU A 143 30.83 7.03 2.88
CA LEU A 143 31.41 5.89 3.60
C LEU A 143 32.31 5.04 2.70
N ASN A 144 31.91 4.82 1.45
CA ASN A 144 32.74 4.10 0.48
C ASN A 144 34.04 4.87 0.18
N LEU A 145 33.94 6.19 0.05
CA LEU A 145 35.08 7.07 -0.15
C LEU A 145 36.01 7.08 1.08
N MET A 146 35.48 7.08 2.32
CA MET A 146 36.27 6.94 3.55
C MET A 146 37.02 5.61 3.67
N ARG A 147 36.51 4.54 3.04
CA ARG A 147 37.14 3.22 3.03
C ARG A 147 38.21 3.09 1.94
N ALA A 148 38.32 4.06 1.03
CA ALA A 148 39.29 4.01 -0.05
C ALA A 148 40.70 4.35 0.48
N PRO A 149 41.75 3.65 0.01
CA PRO A 149 43.11 3.83 0.51
C PRO A 149 43.75 5.16 0.11
N LYS A 150 43.28 5.77 -0.99
CA LYS A 150 43.66 7.09 -1.47
C LYS A 150 42.44 7.79 -2.03
N VAL A 151 42.26 9.05 -1.68
CA VAL A 151 41.14 9.88 -2.14
C VAL A 151 41.67 11.24 -2.58
N ASP A 152 41.22 11.70 -3.74
CA ASP A 152 41.49 13.05 -4.22
C ASP A 152 40.78 14.08 -3.30
N PRO A 153 41.49 15.10 -2.77
CA PRO A 153 40.89 16.17 -1.97
C PRO A 153 39.67 16.84 -2.60
N LYS A 154 39.65 16.98 -3.93
CA LYS A 154 38.51 17.59 -4.64
C LYS A 154 37.28 16.70 -4.60
N VAL A 155 37.45 15.41 -4.85
CA VAL A 155 36.37 14.41 -4.77
C VAL A 155 35.86 14.31 -3.33
N TRP A 156 36.75 14.35 -2.33
CA TRP A 156 36.34 14.41 -0.92
C TRP A 156 35.45 15.63 -0.62
N ALA A 157 35.83 16.82 -1.11
CA ALA A 157 35.06 18.04 -0.92
C ALA A 157 33.68 17.96 -1.57
N ASP A 158 33.59 17.45 -2.80
CA ASP A 158 32.33 17.30 -3.53
C ASP A 158 31.37 16.33 -2.84
N HIS A 159 31.88 15.18 -2.36
CA HIS A 159 31.07 14.21 -1.62
C HIS A 159 30.61 14.76 -0.25
N LYS A 160 31.47 15.53 0.43
CA LYS A 160 31.12 16.22 1.69
C LYS A 160 30.02 17.24 1.48
N GLU A 161 30.11 18.04 0.43
CA GLU A 161 29.12 19.05 0.10
C GLU A 161 27.79 18.41 -0.31
N ARG A 162 27.83 17.34 -1.12
CA ARG A 162 26.63 16.57 -1.49
C ARG A 162 25.93 15.95 -0.29
N LEU A 163 26.68 15.44 0.70
CA LEU A 163 26.12 14.92 1.94
C LEU A 163 25.47 16.04 2.76
N LYS A 164 26.10 17.21 2.84
CA LYS A 164 25.55 18.37 3.55
C LYS A 164 24.23 18.83 2.91
N GLN A 165 24.20 18.97 1.60
CA GLN A 165 22.99 19.34 0.85
C GLN A 165 21.84 18.35 1.07
N ALA A 166 22.14 17.04 1.11
CA ALA A 166 21.13 16.02 1.38
C ALA A 166 20.58 16.09 2.82
N ILE A 167 21.43 16.41 3.81
CA ILE A 167 21.00 16.65 5.19
C ILE A 167 20.09 17.88 5.27
N ASP A 168 20.50 18.99 4.66
CA ASP A 168 19.75 20.24 4.66
C ASP A 168 18.38 20.07 3.98
N ARG A 169 18.34 19.34 2.85
CA ARG A 169 17.09 19.00 2.14
C ARG A 169 16.14 18.20 3.02
N ARG A 170 16.64 17.14 3.67
CA ARG A 170 15.83 16.31 4.57
C ARG A 170 15.23 17.12 5.72
N VAL A 171 16.02 17.99 6.35
CA VAL A 171 15.57 18.86 7.43
C VAL A 171 14.55 19.89 6.92
N CYS A 172 14.76 20.43 5.72
CA CYS A 172 13.83 21.38 5.10
C CYS A 172 12.45 20.75 4.87
N VAL A 173 12.41 19.55 4.27
CA VAL A 173 11.15 18.81 4.02
C VAL A 173 10.41 18.52 5.33
N GLN A 174 11.11 18.10 6.39
CA GLN A 174 10.49 17.89 7.70
C GLN A 174 9.92 19.18 8.31
N ARG A 175 10.61 20.32 8.15
CA ARG A 175 10.16 21.62 8.66
C ARG A 175 8.97 22.17 7.91
N THR A 176 8.85 21.93 6.61
CA THR A 176 7.70 22.37 5.81
C THR A 176 6.39 21.69 6.24
N TYR A 177 6.45 20.54 6.89
CA TYR A 177 5.26 19.85 7.43
C TYR A 177 4.78 20.38 8.79
N LEU A 178 5.69 21.01 9.55
CA LEU A 178 5.37 21.54 10.87
C LEU A 178 4.83 22.99 10.83
N ARG A 179 4.64 23.55 9.63
CA ARG A 179 4.07 24.88 9.39
C ARG A 179 2.65 24.75 8.86
#